data_AF-A0A959QUW0-F1
#
_entry.id   AF-A0A959QUW0-F1
#
_cell.length_a   1.000
_cell.length_b   1.000
_cell.length_c   1.000
_cell.angle_alpha   90.00
_cell.angle_beta   90.00
_cell.angle_gamma   90.00
#
_symmetry.space_group_name_H-M   'P 1'
#
loop_
_entity.id
_entity.type
_entity.pdbx_description
1 polymer ?
#
loop_
_entity_poly.entity_id
_entity_poly.type
_entity_poly.pdbx_seq_one_letter_code
_entity_poly.pdbx_strand_id
1 'polypeptide(L)'
;MGLFDFFRNSKKNDPDTNNGRVSIESILSALKLGTDQDLLEILGVNFYSLKKASDQILKNNPSDLKAGVIEVYFNHDSYFFDHFDSLVYKVYRPGSELKRQCFFYCTMLNPESIFSISKRFEETLGTPNSIGRKSICDKSSIENVARGKVSSSFDDCIGKWQLNSKYQVWLQYLVSPAMQFAFHIDEI
;
A
#
# COMPACT_ATOMS: atom_id res chain seq x y z
N MET A 1 14.74 -2.87 12.70
CA MET A 1 14.89 -3.30 11.30
C MET A 1 13.57 -3.96 10.93
N GLY A 2 12.77 -3.30 10.10
CA GLY A 2 11.40 -3.76 9.80
C GLY A 2 11.39 -4.77 8.66
N LEU A 3 10.29 -5.52 8.51
CA LEU A 3 10.02 -6.43 7.38
C LEU A 3 10.34 -5.75 6.01
N PHE A 4 10.13 -4.43 5.93
CA PHE A 4 10.45 -3.58 4.78
C PHE A 4 11.95 -3.52 4.39
N ASP A 5 12.88 -3.66 5.33
CA ASP A 5 14.32 -3.57 5.05
C ASP A 5 14.88 -4.88 4.45
N PHE A 6 14.20 -6.01 4.68
CA PHE A 6 14.70 -7.35 4.32
C PHE A 6 14.50 -7.69 2.83
N PHE A 7 13.41 -7.23 2.21
CA PHE A 7 13.06 -7.60 0.82
C PHE A 7 13.77 -6.76 -0.27
N ARG A 8 14.65 -5.83 0.11
CA ARG A 8 15.27 -4.84 -0.80
C ARG A 8 16.32 -5.42 -1.77
N ASN A 9 16.78 -6.66 -1.59
CA ASN A 9 18.00 -7.18 -2.22
C ASN A 9 17.83 -8.18 -3.40
N SER A 10 16.64 -8.33 -3.98
CA SER A 10 16.48 -9.15 -5.19
C SER A 10 15.84 -8.36 -6.33
N LYS A 11 16.65 -7.80 -7.23
CA LYS A 11 16.18 -7.26 -8.52
C LYS A 11 16.75 -8.08 -9.67
N LYS A 12 15.86 -8.62 -10.51
CA LYS A 12 16.12 -8.88 -11.93
C LYS A 12 14.90 -8.37 -12.70
N ASN A 13 15.16 -7.66 -13.79
CA ASN A 13 14.15 -7.10 -14.68
C ASN A 13 13.50 -8.23 -15.49
N ASP A 14 12.18 -8.17 -15.66
CA ASP A 14 11.50 -8.70 -16.85
C ASP A 14 10.26 -7.84 -17.16
N PRO A 15 10.04 -7.45 -18.43
CA PRO A 15 8.84 -6.76 -18.87
C PRO A 15 7.80 -7.74 -19.44
N ASP A 16 6.54 -7.30 -19.41
CA ASP A 16 5.38 -7.78 -20.18
C ASP A 16 4.74 -9.15 -19.83
N THR A 17 3.63 -9.06 -19.09
CA THR A 17 2.38 -9.76 -19.45
C THR A 17 1.19 -8.81 -19.27
N ASN A 18 0.63 -8.35 -20.39
CA ASN A 18 -0.65 -7.64 -20.47
C ASN A 18 -1.81 -8.63 -20.27
N ASN A 19 -2.19 -8.87 -19.02
CA ASN A 19 -3.46 -9.51 -18.65
C ASN A 19 -4.30 -8.49 -17.86
N GLY A 20 -5.33 -7.93 -18.48
CA GLY A 20 -6.44 -7.23 -17.80
C GLY A 20 -6.07 -6.30 -16.64
N ARG A 21 -5.20 -5.31 -16.85
CA ARG A 21 -4.83 -4.35 -15.80
C ARG A 21 -6.07 -3.60 -15.32
N VAL A 22 -6.48 -3.85 -14.08
CA VAL A 22 -7.56 -3.11 -13.41
C VAL A 22 -7.01 -1.72 -13.03
N SER A 23 -7.72 -0.66 -13.41
CA SER A 23 -7.30 0.71 -13.07
C SER A 23 -7.50 1.00 -11.59
N ILE A 24 -6.74 1.96 -11.07
CA ILE A 24 -6.83 2.37 -9.67
C ILE A 24 -8.23 2.90 -9.32
N GLU A 25 -8.89 3.63 -10.22
CA GLU A 25 -10.25 4.14 -10.00
C GLU A 25 -11.30 3.04 -9.92
N SER A 26 -11.17 2.00 -10.75
CA SER A 26 -12.08 0.85 -10.71
C SER A 26 -11.98 0.13 -9.37
N ILE A 27 -10.76 -0.06 -8.86
CA ILE A 27 -10.52 -0.66 -7.55
C ILE A 27 -11.06 0.21 -6.43
N LEU A 28 -10.75 1.50 -6.46
CA LEU A 28 -11.21 2.44 -5.45
C LEU A 28 -12.74 2.52 -5.40
N SER A 29 -13.39 2.47 -6.56
CA SER A 29 -14.85 2.43 -6.67
C SER A 29 -15.43 1.13 -6.11
N ALA A 30 -14.84 -0.02 -6.44
CA ALA A 30 -15.28 -1.33 -5.92
C ALA A 30 -15.12 -1.44 -4.39
N LEU A 31 -13.96 -1.00 -3.86
CA LEU A 31 -13.73 -0.94 -2.42
C LEU A 31 -14.74 -0.01 -1.72
N LYS A 32 -15.04 1.14 -2.32
CA LYS A 32 -16.03 2.10 -1.79
C LYS A 32 -17.44 1.53 -1.74
N LEU A 33 -17.85 0.76 -2.75
CA LEU A 33 -19.13 0.06 -2.79
C LEU A 33 -19.27 -1.02 -1.71
N GLY A 34 -18.15 -1.59 -1.23
CA GLY A 34 -18.17 -2.56 -0.13
C GLY A 34 -18.72 -3.91 -0.53
N THR A 35 -18.33 -4.42 -1.70
CA THR A 35 -18.81 -5.71 -2.24
C THR A 35 -18.43 -6.91 -1.34
N ASP A 36 -19.21 -7.98 -1.44
CA ASP A 36 -18.96 -9.26 -0.77
C ASP A 36 -17.81 -10.08 -1.40
N GLN A 37 -17.26 -9.61 -2.52
CA GLN A 37 -16.08 -10.20 -3.16
C GLN A 37 -14.87 -10.24 -2.21
N ASP A 38 -14.00 -11.22 -2.42
CA ASP A 38 -12.72 -11.32 -1.71
C ASP A 38 -11.81 -10.15 -2.08
N LEU A 39 -11.02 -9.66 -1.12
CA LEU A 39 -10.15 -8.51 -1.33
C LEU A 39 -9.19 -8.70 -2.51
N LEU A 40 -8.61 -9.89 -2.69
CA LEU A 40 -7.69 -10.13 -3.80
C LEU A 40 -8.40 -10.14 -5.15
N GLU A 41 -9.67 -10.58 -5.20
CA GLU A 41 -10.49 -10.51 -6.40
C GLU A 41 -10.80 -9.06 -6.79
N ILE A 42 -11.17 -8.22 -5.83
CA ILE A 42 -11.39 -6.78 -6.05
C ILE A 42 -10.12 -6.12 -6.62
N LEU A 43 -8.96 -6.55 -6.12
CA LEU A 43 -7.65 -6.03 -6.54
C LEU A 43 -7.14 -6.65 -7.85
N GLY A 44 -7.84 -7.64 -8.41
CA GLY A 44 -7.36 -8.38 -9.58
C GLY A 44 -6.04 -9.13 -9.33
N VAL A 45 -5.75 -9.48 -8.07
CA VAL A 45 -4.53 -10.17 -7.66
C VAL A 45 -4.78 -11.67 -7.61
N ASN A 46 -4.04 -12.43 -8.42
CA ASN A 46 -4.08 -13.88 -8.34
C ASN A 46 -3.32 -14.37 -7.10
N PHE A 47 -4.02 -14.97 -6.14
CA PHE A 47 -3.41 -15.52 -4.91
C PHE A 47 -2.26 -16.50 -5.19
N TYR A 48 -2.36 -17.31 -6.26
CA TYR A 48 -1.31 -18.27 -6.62
C TYR A 48 -0.02 -17.63 -7.13
N SER A 49 -0.04 -16.33 -7.47
CA SER A 49 1.17 -15.58 -7.80
C SER A 49 1.95 -15.12 -6.58
N LEU A 50 1.36 -15.23 -5.37
CA LEU A 50 1.97 -14.73 -4.15
C LEU A 50 2.90 -15.78 -3.53
N LYS A 51 4.06 -15.33 -3.07
CA LYS A 51 5.03 -16.14 -2.33
C LYS A 51 4.73 -16.02 -0.84
N LYS A 52 4.59 -17.15 -0.13
CA LYS A 52 4.39 -17.16 1.32
C LYS A 52 5.72 -16.84 2.03
N ALA A 53 5.70 -15.91 2.98
CA ALA A 53 6.83 -15.66 3.86
C ALA A 53 7.06 -16.84 4.79
N SER A 54 8.32 -17.11 5.13
CA SER A 54 8.65 -18.15 6.11
C SER A 54 8.23 -17.72 7.51
N ASP A 55 7.94 -18.69 8.37
CA ASP A 55 7.63 -18.44 9.79
C ASP A 55 8.74 -17.66 10.50
N GLN A 56 9.99 -17.81 10.06
CA GLN A 56 11.12 -17.07 10.60
C GLN A 56 11.01 -15.57 10.32
N ILE A 57 10.58 -15.18 9.11
CA ILE A 57 10.35 -13.77 8.75
C ILE A 57 9.26 -13.18 9.64
N LEU A 58 8.19 -13.94 9.88
CA LEU A 58 7.08 -13.54 10.74
C LEU A 58 7.52 -13.38 12.20
N LYS A 59 8.32 -14.32 12.71
CA LYS A 59 8.92 -14.26 14.06
C LYS A 59 9.89 -13.10 14.26
N ASN A 60 10.59 -12.71 13.20
CA ASN A 60 11.50 -11.57 13.22
C ASN A 60 10.76 -10.21 13.22
N ASN A 61 9.42 -10.19 13.15
CA ASN A 61 8.60 -8.98 13.14
C ASN A 61 7.62 -9.00 14.32
N PRO A 62 8.09 -8.71 15.55
CA PRO A 62 7.29 -8.81 16.77
C PRO A 62 6.06 -7.88 16.78
N SER A 63 6.10 -6.78 16.01
CA SER A 63 4.93 -5.91 15.82
C SER A 63 3.79 -6.61 15.08
N ASP A 64 4.11 -7.41 14.06
CA ASP A 64 3.12 -8.16 13.28
C ASP A 64 2.52 -9.29 14.12
N LEU A 65 3.35 -9.99 14.91
CA LEU A 65 2.86 -10.98 15.87
C LEU A 65 1.94 -10.36 16.93
N LYS A 66 2.31 -9.19 17.46
CA LYS A 66 1.48 -8.46 18.42
C LYS A 66 0.15 -7.99 17.81
N ALA A 67 0.14 -7.69 16.51
CA ALA A 67 -1.05 -7.34 15.75
C ALA A 67 -1.92 -8.57 15.37
N GLY A 68 -1.48 -9.79 15.68
CA GLY A 68 -2.23 -11.02 15.40
C GLY A 68 -2.11 -11.51 13.95
N VAL A 69 -1.06 -11.09 13.23
CA VAL A 69 -0.74 -11.59 11.90
C VAL A 69 -0.36 -13.06 11.98
N ILE A 70 -1.04 -13.90 11.20
CA ILE A 70 -0.83 -15.35 11.15
C ILE A 70 -0.14 -15.78 9.86
N GLU A 71 -0.32 -15.04 8.77
CA GLU A 71 0.31 -15.33 7.50
C GLU A 71 0.70 -14.04 6.77
N VAL A 72 1.83 -14.09 6.07
CA VAL A 72 2.30 -12.99 5.22
C VAL A 72 2.65 -13.59 3.87
N TYR A 73 2.17 -12.96 2.82
CA TYR A 73 2.46 -13.27 1.43
C TYR A 73 3.03 -12.03 0.75
N PHE A 74 3.82 -12.21 -0.30
CA PHE A 74 4.44 -11.11 -1.02
C PHE A 74 4.58 -11.41 -2.51
N ASN A 75 4.62 -10.37 -3.32
CA ASN A 75 4.98 -10.42 -4.72
C ASN A 75 5.77 -9.15 -5.07
N HIS A 76 6.98 -9.32 -5.61
CA HIS A 76 7.89 -8.24 -6.03
C HIS A 76 8.19 -8.26 -7.54
N ASP A 77 7.55 -9.19 -8.26
CA ASP A 77 7.86 -9.50 -9.65
C ASP A 77 6.64 -9.14 -10.53
N SER A 78 5.85 -8.14 -10.12
CA SER A 78 4.58 -7.78 -10.78
C SER A 78 4.27 -6.30 -10.65
N TYR A 79 3.65 -5.74 -11.69
CA TYR A 79 3.15 -4.36 -11.69
C TYR A 79 1.66 -4.32 -11.32
N PHE A 80 1.34 -3.55 -10.29
CA PHE A 80 -0.02 -3.35 -9.79
C PHE A 80 -0.46 -1.90 -10.05
N PHE A 81 -1.63 -1.76 -10.65
CA PHE A 81 -2.32 -0.47 -10.86
C PHE A 81 -1.44 0.57 -11.54
N ASP A 82 -0.60 0.12 -12.48
CA ASP A 82 0.38 0.90 -13.25
C ASP A 82 1.49 1.62 -12.47
N HIS A 83 1.51 1.50 -11.14
CA HIS A 83 2.36 2.34 -10.28
C HIS A 83 3.20 1.55 -9.29
N PHE A 84 2.69 0.45 -8.75
CA PHE A 84 3.33 -0.28 -7.67
C PHE A 84 4.00 -1.54 -8.22
N ASP A 85 5.23 -1.82 -7.79
CA ASP A 85 6.00 -2.99 -8.24
C ASP A 85 6.10 -4.08 -7.16
N SER A 86 5.53 -3.80 -5.99
CA SER A 86 5.57 -4.68 -4.84
C SER A 86 4.23 -4.72 -4.13
N LEU A 87 3.88 -5.92 -3.65
CA LEU A 87 2.74 -6.20 -2.80
C LEU A 87 3.20 -7.01 -1.59
N VAL A 88 2.75 -6.61 -0.40
CA VAL A 88 2.71 -7.47 0.79
C VAL A 88 1.26 -7.65 1.20
N TYR A 89 0.84 -8.90 1.37
CA TYR A 89 -0.50 -9.30 1.76
C TYR A 89 -0.43 -9.99 3.12
N LYS A 90 -1.08 -9.43 4.14
CA LYS A 90 -1.10 -9.98 5.50
C LYS A 90 -2.48 -10.52 5.82
N VAL A 91 -2.52 -11.66 6.48
CA VAL A 91 -3.72 -12.26 7.05
C VAL A 91 -3.58 -12.27 8.57
N TYR A 92 -4.56 -11.71 9.26
CA TYR A 92 -4.62 -11.68 10.73
C TYR A 92 -5.96 -12.24 11.21
N ARG A 93 -5.96 -12.76 12.44
CA ARG A 93 -7.16 -13.32 13.07
C ARG A 93 -7.47 -12.59 14.38
N PRO A 94 -8.12 -11.42 14.33
CA PRO A 94 -8.62 -10.76 15.53
C PRO A 94 -9.85 -11.53 16.05
N GLY A 95 -9.67 -12.31 17.12
CA GLY A 95 -10.75 -13.13 17.66
C GLY A 95 -11.10 -14.31 16.75
N SER A 96 -12.34 -14.36 16.24
CA SER A 96 -12.84 -15.44 15.37
C SER A 96 -12.87 -15.10 13.88
N GLU A 97 -12.69 -13.83 13.51
CA GLU A 97 -12.79 -13.38 12.12
C GLU A 97 -11.41 -13.30 11.47
N LEU A 98 -11.34 -13.59 10.17
CA LEU A 98 -10.14 -13.35 9.37
C LEU A 98 -10.25 -11.96 8.75
N LYS A 99 -9.16 -11.20 8.85
CA LYS A 99 -9.02 -9.90 8.20
C LYS A 99 -7.74 -9.85 7.40
N ARG A 100 -7.77 -9.04 6.35
CA ARG A 100 -6.70 -8.94 5.37
C ARG A 100 -6.20 -7.50 5.26
N GLN A 101 -4.90 -7.38 5.01
CA GLN A 101 -4.25 -6.12 4.70
C GLN A 101 -3.40 -6.27 3.45
N CYS A 102 -3.53 -5.31 2.54
CA CYS A 102 -2.70 -5.21 1.34
C CYS A 102 -1.84 -3.95 1.41
N PHE A 103 -0.56 -4.12 1.15
CA PHE A 103 0.45 -3.06 1.12
C PHE A 103 1.10 -3.06 -0.25
N PHE A 104 0.67 -2.16 -1.12
CA PHE A 104 1.30 -1.90 -2.40
C PHE A 104 2.34 -0.81 -2.24
N TYR A 105 3.53 -0.99 -2.81
CA TYR A 105 4.55 0.05 -2.75
C TYR A 105 5.50 0.00 -3.94
N CYS A 106 6.19 1.12 -4.16
CA CYS A 106 7.30 1.25 -5.09
C CYS A 106 8.24 2.37 -4.61
N THR A 107 9.36 2.53 -5.28
CA THR A 107 10.17 3.75 -5.18
C THR A 107 9.74 4.72 -6.27
N MET A 108 9.29 5.92 -5.89
CA MET A 108 8.85 6.96 -6.85
C MET A 108 9.60 8.25 -6.58
N LEU A 109 10.39 8.70 -7.55
CA LEU A 109 11.24 9.90 -7.43
C LEU A 109 10.56 11.17 -7.95
N ASN A 110 9.57 11.03 -8.82
CA ASN A 110 8.92 12.16 -9.48
C ASN A 110 7.75 12.68 -8.61
N PRO A 111 7.88 13.86 -7.97
CA PRO A 111 6.81 14.42 -7.14
C PRO A 111 5.53 14.75 -7.93
N GLU A 112 5.64 15.06 -9.23
CA GLU A 112 4.45 15.32 -10.08
C GLU A 112 3.64 14.05 -10.29
N SER A 113 4.30 12.90 -10.48
CA SER A 113 3.63 11.61 -10.62
C SER A 113 2.90 11.24 -9.33
N ILE A 114 3.55 11.42 -8.18
CA ILE A 114 2.93 11.19 -6.87
C ILE A 114 1.70 12.08 -6.71
N PHE A 115 1.86 13.39 -6.92
CA PHE A 115 0.76 14.35 -6.79
C PHE A 115 -0.41 14.04 -7.71
N SER A 116 -0.14 13.68 -8.97
CA SER A 116 -1.17 13.30 -9.94
C SER A 116 -1.95 12.06 -9.48
N ILE A 117 -1.27 11.02 -8.97
CA ILE A 117 -1.92 9.84 -8.42
C ILE A 117 -2.75 10.21 -7.18
N SER A 118 -2.21 11.01 -6.27
CA SER A 118 -2.91 11.46 -5.08
C SER A 118 -4.16 12.29 -5.41
N LYS A 119 -4.14 13.07 -6.49
CA LYS A 119 -5.33 13.78 -6.99
C LYS A 119 -6.40 12.82 -7.50
N ARG A 120 -6.03 11.77 -8.25
CA ARG A 120 -6.99 10.74 -8.70
C ARG A 120 -7.68 10.03 -7.53
N PHE A 121 -6.96 9.78 -6.44
CA PHE A 121 -7.54 9.28 -5.19
C PHE A 121 -8.53 10.28 -4.59
N GLU A 122 -8.14 11.55 -4.46
CA GLU A 122 -8.99 12.61 -3.91
C GLU A 122 -10.27 12.80 -4.75
N GLU A 123 -10.16 12.76 -6.07
CA GLU A 123 -11.30 12.87 -6.99
C GLU A 123 -12.28 11.69 -6.85
N THR A 124 -11.77 10.48 -6.63
CA THR A 124 -12.60 9.26 -6.52
C THR A 124 -13.22 9.09 -5.12
N LEU A 125 -12.43 9.38 -4.08
CA LEU A 125 -12.75 9.06 -2.68
C LEU A 125 -13.20 10.30 -1.88
N GLY A 126 -12.97 11.51 -2.39
CA GLY A 126 -13.12 12.77 -1.66
C GLY A 126 -11.85 13.17 -0.90
N THR A 127 -11.94 14.22 -0.09
CA THR A 127 -10.80 14.75 0.66
C THR A 127 -10.31 13.76 1.74
N PRO A 128 -9.00 13.45 1.80
CA PRO A 128 -8.47 12.56 2.84
C PRO A 128 -8.45 13.22 4.21
N ASN A 129 -8.47 12.37 5.24
CA ASN A 129 -8.05 12.73 6.58
C ASN A 129 -6.51 12.62 6.67
N SER A 130 -5.85 13.66 7.18
CA SER A 130 -4.40 13.70 7.40
C SER A 130 -4.01 14.07 8.84
N ILE A 131 -4.85 13.73 9.85
CA ILE A 131 -4.64 14.15 11.25
C ILE A 131 -3.20 13.88 11.72
N GLY A 132 -2.52 14.96 12.11
CA GLY A 132 -1.17 14.92 12.68
C GLY A 132 -0.03 14.72 11.68
N ARG A 133 -0.30 14.75 10.37
CA ARG A 133 0.70 14.55 9.30
C ARG A 133 0.47 15.52 8.14
N LYS A 134 1.45 15.62 7.24
CA LYS A 134 1.29 16.40 5.99
C LYS A 134 0.31 15.68 5.06
N SER A 135 -0.49 16.44 4.32
CA SER A 135 -1.45 15.86 3.39
C SER A 135 -0.72 15.33 2.14
N ILE A 136 -1.07 14.12 1.71
CA ILE A 136 -0.62 13.56 0.43
C ILE A 136 -1.23 14.29 -0.78
N CYS A 137 -2.24 15.14 -0.58
CA CYS A 137 -2.86 15.97 -1.62
C CYS A 137 -2.27 17.39 -1.66
N ASP A 138 -1.26 17.70 -0.85
CA ASP A 138 -0.50 18.95 -0.90
C ASP A 138 0.81 18.77 -1.66
N LYS A 139 0.88 19.39 -2.85
CA LYS A 139 2.04 19.33 -3.74
C LYS A 139 3.32 19.79 -3.05
N SER A 140 3.25 20.84 -2.23
CA SER A 140 4.44 21.39 -1.59
C SER A 140 5.04 20.43 -0.57
N SER A 141 4.19 19.70 0.15
CA SER A 141 4.59 18.65 1.08
C SER A 141 5.29 17.50 0.35
N ILE A 142 4.73 17.01 -0.77
CA ILE A 142 5.34 15.95 -1.59
C ILE A 142 6.71 16.39 -2.13
N GLU A 143 6.82 17.61 -2.65
CA GLU A 143 8.09 18.16 -3.15
C GLU A 143 9.14 18.24 -2.06
N ASN A 144 8.77 18.59 -0.82
CA ASN A 144 9.69 18.66 0.30
C ASN A 144 10.25 17.28 0.67
N VAL A 145 9.39 16.26 0.71
CA VAL A 145 9.82 14.87 0.90
C VAL A 145 10.74 14.42 -0.23
N ALA A 146 10.38 14.67 -1.49
CA ALA A 146 11.19 14.28 -2.65
C ALA A 146 12.56 14.97 -2.70
N ARG A 147 12.66 16.20 -2.20
CA ARG A 147 13.93 16.96 -2.11
C ARG A 147 14.74 16.64 -0.86
N GLY A 148 14.26 15.75 0.02
CA GLY A 148 14.91 15.47 1.31
C GLY A 148 14.92 16.68 2.26
N LYS A 149 14.04 17.67 2.04
CA LYS A 149 13.86 18.83 2.92
C LYS A 149 12.95 18.46 4.09
N VAL A 150 13.34 17.43 4.82
CA VAL A 150 12.56 16.80 5.87
C VAL A 150 13.38 16.69 7.14
N SER A 151 12.71 16.93 8.25
CA SER A 151 13.27 17.04 9.60
C SER A 151 12.95 15.82 10.46
N SER A 152 11.85 15.12 10.16
CA SER A 152 11.41 13.95 10.91
C SER A 152 10.44 13.10 10.09
N SER A 153 10.04 11.93 10.61
CA SER A 153 8.94 11.14 10.01
C SER A 153 7.58 11.84 10.08
N PHE A 154 7.41 12.94 10.82
CA PHE A 154 6.20 13.79 10.74
C PHE A 154 6.07 14.54 9.42
N ASP A 155 7.14 14.56 8.63
CA ASP A 155 7.12 15.10 7.28
C ASP A 155 6.64 14.08 6.24
N ASP A 156 6.34 12.83 6.64
CA ASP A 156 5.63 11.87 5.79
C ASP A 156 4.30 12.48 5.32
N CYS A 157 4.03 12.34 4.03
CA CYS A 157 2.78 12.76 3.44
C CYS A 157 1.78 11.60 3.51
N ILE A 158 0.59 11.82 4.06
CA ILE A 158 -0.43 10.79 4.25
C ILE A 158 -1.80 11.34 3.85
N GLY A 159 -2.59 10.51 3.20
CA GLY A 159 -4.04 10.71 3.06
C GLY A 159 -4.75 9.42 3.41
N LYS A 160 -5.66 9.47 4.37
CA LYS A 160 -6.45 8.32 4.83
C LYS A 160 -7.93 8.51 4.51
N TRP A 161 -8.57 7.47 4.00
CA TRP A 161 -9.98 7.42 3.71
C TRP A 161 -10.63 6.22 4.42
N GLN A 162 -11.66 6.49 5.19
CA GLN A 162 -12.60 5.46 5.65
C GLN A 162 -13.65 5.30 4.53
N LEU A 163 -13.69 4.14 3.87
CA LEU A 163 -14.55 3.98 2.69
C LEU A 163 -15.97 3.56 3.06
N ASN A 164 -16.07 2.57 3.96
CA ASN A 164 -17.31 2.03 4.49
C ASN A 164 -17.00 1.27 5.79
N SER A 165 -17.93 0.45 6.29
CA SER A 165 -17.70 -0.36 7.49
C SER A 165 -16.70 -1.50 7.29
N LYS A 166 -16.38 -1.89 6.04
CA LYS A 166 -15.51 -3.02 5.70
C LYS A 166 -14.08 -2.59 5.37
N TYR A 167 -13.89 -1.44 4.72
CA TYR A 167 -12.59 -1.03 4.21
C TYR A 167 -12.16 0.38 4.64
N GLN A 168 -10.88 0.50 4.97
CA GLN A 168 -10.14 1.76 4.98
C GLN A 168 -8.96 1.67 4.02
N VAL A 169 -8.60 2.80 3.45
CA VAL A 169 -7.40 2.90 2.62
C VAL A 169 -6.58 4.12 3.01
N TRP A 170 -5.28 4.07 2.75
CA TRP A 170 -4.46 5.27 2.79
C TRP A 170 -3.34 5.22 1.78
N LEU A 171 -2.94 6.41 1.36
CA LEU A 171 -1.84 6.66 0.46
C LEU A 171 -0.78 7.43 1.23
N GLN A 172 0.48 7.03 1.08
CA GLN A 172 1.59 7.65 1.79
C GLN A 172 2.82 7.81 0.91
N TYR A 173 3.57 8.89 1.16
CA TYR A 173 4.90 9.12 0.62
C TYR A 173 5.86 9.37 1.77
N LEU A 174 6.84 8.47 1.91
CA LEU A 174 7.64 8.32 3.12
C LEU A 174 9.00 9.00 3.02
N VAL A 175 9.39 9.60 4.13
CA VAL A 175 10.76 10.04 4.42
C VAL A 175 11.66 8.84 4.68
N SER A 176 11.14 7.80 5.35
CA SER A 176 11.88 6.58 5.64
C SER A 176 10.96 5.35 5.61
N PRO A 177 11.24 4.33 4.77
CA PRO A 177 12.32 4.29 3.77
C PRO A 177 12.15 5.39 2.71
N ALA A 178 13.25 6.04 2.35
CA ALA A 178 13.24 7.25 1.53
C ALA A 178 12.59 7.02 0.16
N MET A 179 11.71 7.96 -0.21
CA MET A 179 11.06 8.01 -1.52
C MET A 179 10.18 6.78 -1.82
N GLN A 180 9.74 6.09 -0.77
CA GLN A 180 8.77 5.02 -0.89
C GLN A 180 7.38 5.64 -1.00
N PHE A 181 6.70 5.32 -2.09
CA PHE A 181 5.29 5.62 -2.29
C PHE A 181 4.50 4.34 -2.06
N ALA A 182 3.48 4.40 -1.20
CA ALA A 182 2.76 3.21 -0.79
C ALA A 182 1.25 3.46 -0.69
N PHE A 183 0.49 2.44 -1.07
CA PHE A 183 -0.96 2.36 -1.01
C PHE A 183 -1.36 1.18 -0.14
N HIS A 184 -2.17 1.45 0.87
CA HIS A 184 -2.55 0.51 1.92
C HIS A 184 -4.06 0.32 1.89
N ILE A 185 -4.49 -0.92 2.10
CA ILE A 185 -5.89 -1.31 2.17
C ILE A 185 -6.04 -2.26 3.34
N ASP A 186 -6.96 -1.94 4.25
CA ASP A 186 -7.28 -2.78 5.40
C ASP A 186 -8.74 -3.18 5.38
N GLU A 187 -9.00 -4.46 5.65
CA GLU A 187 -10.29 -4.94 6.13
C GLU A 187 -10.45 -4.61 7.62
N ILE A 188 -11.55 -3.94 7.97
CA ILE A 188 -11.86 -3.41 9.31
C ILE A 188 -12.74 -4.33 10.12
#